data_AF-A0A970CZ51-F1
#
_entry.id   AF-A0A970CZ51-F1
#
_cell.length_a   1.000
_cell.length_b   1.000
_cell.length_c   1.000
_cell.angle_alpha   90.00
_cell.angle_beta   90.00
_cell.angle_gamma   90.00
#
_symmetry.space_group_name_H-M   'P 1'
#
loop_
_entity.id
_entity.type
_entity.pdbx_description
1 polymer ?
#
loop_
_entity_poly.entity_id
_entity_poly.type
_entity_poly.pdbx_seq_one_letter_code
_entity_poly.pdbx_strand_id
1 'polypeptide(L)'
;MIRLGVLFGGRSGEHEISLMSAASVINAIDKSKYEVVQIGITREGEWYLYEGPTERIEDGSWEKEAKAALAANPEKYSLSVLG
;
A
#
# COMPACT_ATOMS: atom_id res chain seq x y z
N MET A 1 1.86 20.60 2.35
CA MET A 1 2.05 19.15 2.54
C MET A 1 1.95 18.49 1.19
N ILE A 2 2.90 17.63 0.83
CA ILE A 2 2.96 16.95 -0.48
C ILE A 2 2.41 15.54 -0.31
N ARG A 3 1.55 15.08 -1.21
CA ARG A 3 1.08 13.69 -1.21
C ARG A 3 2.11 12.80 -1.90
N LEU A 4 2.61 11.81 -1.19
CA LEU A 4 3.66 10.90 -1.66
C LEU A 4 3.07 9.48 -1.77
N GLY A 5 2.86 9.02 -3.01
CA GLY A 5 2.44 7.65 -3.28
C GLY A 5 3.61 6.69 -3.11
N VAL A 6 3.47 5.69 -2.25
CA VAL A 6 4.43 4.60 -2.06
C VAL A 6 3.80 3.33 -2.60
N LEU A 7 4.36 2.80 -3.69
CA LEU A 7 3.94 1.54 -4.30
C LEU A 7 4.77 0.39 -3.72
N PHE A 8 4.12 -0.75 -3.45
CA PHE A 8 4.78 -1.90 -2.86
C PHE A 8 4.15 -3.24 -3.26
N GLY A 9 4.89 -4.33 -3.05
CA GLY A 9 4.49 -5.69 -3.43
C GLY A 9 4.76 -5.98 -4.90
N GLY A 10 3.73 -6.41 -5.61
CA GLY A 10 3.77 -6.71 -7.05
C GLY A 10 3.82 -8.20 -7.38
N ARG A 11 3.58 -8.50 -8.66
CA ARG A 11 3.65 -9.86 -9.22
C ARG A 11 5.10 -10.24 -9.55
N SER A 12 5.89 -10.45 -8.50
CA SER A 12 7.31 -10.80 -8.57
C SER A 12 7.68 -11.83 -7.49
N GLY A 13 8.80 -12.54 -7.70
CA GLY A 13 9.45 -13.33 -6.64
C GLY A 13 10.01 -12.48 -5.50
N GLU A 14 10.16 -11.17 -5.72
CA GLU A 14 10.65 -10.19 -4.75
C GLU A 14 9.52 -9.49 -3.97
N HIS A 15 8.29 -10.01 -4.04
CA HIS A 15 7.11 -9.40 -3.41
C HIS A 15 7.36 -9.03 -1.94
N GLU A 16 7.80 -9.97 -1.11
CA GLU A 16 8.08 -9.75 0.32
C GLU A 16 9.19 -8.73 0.55
N ILE A 17 10.23 -8.74 -0.30
CA ILE A 17 11.32 -7.77 -0.24
C ILE A 17 10.80 -6.36 -0.53
N SER A 18 9.87 -6.22 -1.48
CA SER A 18 9.20 -4.95 -1.76
C SER A 18 8.36 -4.47 -0.56
N LEU A 19 7.64 -5.38 0.12
CA LEU A 19 6.88 -5.03 1.33
C LEU A 19 7.80 -4.46 2.42
N MET A 20 8.87 -5.18 2.76
CA MET A 20 9.84 -4.75 3.78
C MET A 20 10.53 -3.43 3.42
N SER A 21 10.86 -3.25 2.14
CA SER A 21 11.49 -2.02 1.64
C SER A 21 10.56 -0.82 1.76
N ALA A 22 9.29 -0.98 1.36
CA ALA A 22 8.30 0.07 1.47
C ALA A 22 8.02 0.44 2.93
N ALA A 23 7.90 -0.55 3.82
CA ALA A 23 7.72 -0.30 5.24
C ALA A 23 8.86 0.53 5.84
N SER A 24 10.10 0.18 5.52
CA SER A 24 11.29 0.96 5.94
C SER A 24 11.23 2.41 5.45
N VAL A 25 10.86 2.62 4.18
CA VAL A 25 10.71 3.96 3.59
C VAL A 25 9.62 4.76 4.29
N ILE A 26 8.43 4.17 4.47
CA ILE A 26 7.27 4.82 5.13
C ILE A 26 7.61 5.23 6.57
N ASN A 27 8.34 4.38 7.29
CA ASN A 27 8.75 4.64 8.67
C ASN A 27 9.82 5.74 8.77
N ALA A 28 10.67 5.89 7.75
CA ALA A 28 11.73 6.90 7.70
C ALA A 28 11.29 8.27 7.14
N ILE A 29 10.13 8.34 6.47
CA ILE A 29 9.63 9.57 5.84
C ILE A 29 9.30 10.66 6.88
N ASP A 30 9.67 11.90 6.57
CA ASP A 30 9.29 13.10 7.33
C ASP A 30 7.80 13.40 7.14
N LYS A 31 6.98 12.90 8.08
CA LYS A 31 5.52 13.07 8.09
C LYS A 31 5.04 14.52 8.28
N SER A 32 5.94 15.46 8.62
CA SER A 32 5.60 16.89 8.65
C SER A 32 5.50 17.49 7.24
N LYS A 33 6.21 16.89 6.27
CA LYS A 33 6.25 17.33 4.87
C LYS A 33 5.32 16.53 3.98
N TYR A 34 5.19 15.23 4.24
CA TYR A 34 4.51 14.29 3.37
C TYR A 34 3.28 13.65 4.01
N GLU A 35 2.20 13.63 3.23
CA GLU A 35 1.07 12.72 3.45
C GLU A 35 1.34 11.46 2.62
N VAL A 36 1.62 10.34 3.28
CA VAL A 36 1.95 9.09 2.61
C VAL A 36 0.67 8.38 2.16
N VAL A 37 0.59 8.05 0.87
CA VAL A 37 -0.49 7.24 0.29
C VAL A 37 0.08 5.88 -0.06
N GLN A 38 -0.34 4.84 0.64
CA GLN A 38 0.20 3.48 0.50
C GLN A 38 -0.63 2.72 -0.55
N ILE A 39 0.01 2.26 -1.63
CA ILE A 39 -0.63 1.57 -2.75
C ILE A 39 0.02 0.19 -2.90
N GLY A 40 -0.70 -0.85 -2.48
CA GLY A 40 -0.20 -2.21 -2.52
C GLY A 40 -0.63 -2.93 -3.79
N ILE A 41 0.26 -3.75 -4.34
CA ILE A 41 -0.02 -4.64 -5.47
C ILE A 41 0.14 -6.08 -4.99
N THR A 42 -0.89 -6.91 -5.14
CA THR A 42 -0.84 -8.32 -4.71
C THR A 42 0.05 -9.16 -5.63
N ARG A 43 0.29 -10.41 -5.24
CA ARG A 43 0.99 -11.38 -6.09
C ARG A 43 0.23 -11.70 -7.37
N GLU A 44 -1.09 -11.56 -7.35
CA GLU A 44 -1.99 -11.74 -8.49
C GLU A 44 -2.01 -10.49 -9.40
N GLY A 45 -1.44 -9.38 -8.94
CA GLY A 45 -1.42 -8.10 -9.64
C GLY A 45 -2.64 -7.23 -9.39
N GLU A 46 -3.43 -7.52 -8.35
CA GLU A 46 -4.54 -6.67 -7.91
C GLU A 46 -4.00 -5.44 -7.17
N TRP A 47 -4.61 -4.27 -7.37
CA TRP A 47 -4.16 -3.01 -6.77
C TRP A 47 -5.11 -2.57 -5.67
N TYR A 48 -4.56 -2.15 -4.52
CA TYR A 48 -5.35 -1.68 -3.40
C TYR A 48 -4.77 -0.41 -2.76
N LEU A 49 -5.67 0.50 -2.37
CA LEU A 49 -5.34 1.57 -1.45
C LEU A 49 -5.30 1.00 -0.02
N TYR A 50 -4.21 1.27 0.71
CA TYR A 50 -4.05 0.83 2.09
C TYR A 50 -3.87 2.02 3.04
N GLU A 51 -4.73 2.11 4.06
CA GLU A 51 -4.70 3.18 5.07
C GLU A 51 -4.40 2.65 6.48
N GLY A 52 -4.02 1.38 6.60
CA GLY A 52 -3.68 0.78 7.88
C GLY A 52 -2.20 0.97 8.27
N PRO A 53 -1.81 0.39 9.42
CA PRO A 53 -0.47 0.50 9.98
C PRO A 53 0.61 -0.16 9.11
N THR A 54 1.80 0.45 9.05
CA THR A 54 2.94 -0.01 8.25
C THR A 54 3.36 -1.45 8.60
N GLU A 55 3.19 -1.86 9.87
CA GLU A 55 3.55 -3.20 10.37
C GLU A 55 2.82 -4.32 9.61
N ARG A 56 1.61 -4.05 9.10
CA ARG A 56 0.83 -5.00 8.30
C ARG A 56 1.35 -5.13 6.88
N ILE A 57 2.08 -4.12 6.39
CA ILE A 57 2.81 -4.23 5.14
C ILE A 57 3.93 -5.26 5.34
N GLU A 58 4.71 -5.14 6.41
CA GLU A 58 5.85 -6.04 6.69
C GLU A 58 5.45 -7.50 6.81
N ASP A 59 4.36 -7.80 7.52
CA ASP A 59 3.88 -9.17 7.73
C ASP A 59 2.98 -9.71 6.60
N GLY A 60 2.70 -8.89 5.58
CA GLY A 60 1.86 -9.23 4.42
C GLY A 60 0.36 -9.22 4.69
N SER A 61 -0.09 -9.00 5.92
CA SER A 61 -1.53 -9.02 6.26
C SER A 61 -2.30 -7.78 5.77
N TRP A 62 -1.60 -6.75 5.27
CA TRP A 62 -2.18 -5.59 4.62
C TRP A 62 -3.18 -5.96 3.52
N GLU A 63 -2.92 -7.05 2.78
CA GLU A 63 -3.75 -7.44 1.64
C GLU A 63 -5.17 -7.79 2.08
N LYS A 64 -5.30 -8.58 3.16
CA LYS A 64 -6.59 -8.98 3.71
C LYS A 64 -7.36 -7.77 4.22
N GLU A 65 -6.67 -6.86 4.91
CA GLU A 65 -7.26 -5.63 5.43
C GLU A 65 -7.72 -4.70 4.30
N ALA A 66 -6.90 -4.53 3.25
CA ALA A 66 -7.22 -3.68 2.11
C ALA A 66 -8.39 -4.24 1.29
N LYS A 67 -8.45 -5.56 1.08
CA LYS A 67 -9.59 -6.24 0.46
C LYS A 67 -10.88 -6.02 1.27
N ALA A 68 -10.82 -6.15 2.59
CA ALA A 68 -11.96 -5.90 3.46
C ALA A 68 -12.40 -4.43 3.43
N ALA A 69 -11.45 -3.49 3.43
CA ALA A 69 -11.72 -2.06 3.36
C ALA A 69 -12.40 -1.68 2.03
N LEU A 70 -11.94 -2.22 0.90
CA LEU A 70 -12.57 -2.03 -0.40
C LEU A 70 -14.00 -2.58 -0.43
N ALA A 71 -14.22 -3.78 0.09
CA ALA A 71 -15.56 -4.36 0.17
C ALA A 71 -16.51 -3.53 1.04
N ALA A 72 -16.02 -2.94 2.12
CA ALA A 72 -16.82 -2.11 3.03
C ALA A 72 -17.11 -0.71 2.47
N ASN A 73 -16.19 -0.11 1.71
CA ASN A 73 -16.37 1.22 1.11
C ASN A 73 -15.71 1.34 -0.28
N PRO A 74 -16.37 0.84 -1.34
CA PRO A 74 -15.81 0.86 -2.70
C PRO A 74 -15.52 2.26 -3.24
N GLU A 75 -16.37 3.24 -2.92
CA GLU A 75 -16.22 4.64 -3.36
C GLU A 75 -14.91 5.26 -2.88
N LYS A 76 -14.49 4.92 -1.65
CA LYS A 76 -13.26 5.45 -1.06
C LYS A 76 -12.00 4.73 -1.54
N TYR A 77 -12.05 3.39 -1.61
CA TYR A 77 -10.85 2.56 -1.80
C TYR A 77 -10.65 2.08 -3.24
N SER A 78 -11.56 2.40 -4.16
CA SER A 78 -11.35 2.10 -5.57
C SER A 78 -10.19 2.89 -6.16
N LEU A 79 -9.38 2.22 -6.98
CA LEU A 79 -8.30 2.83 -7.74
C LEU A 79 -8.65 2.75 -9.23
N SER A 80 -8.56 3.89 -9.91
CA SER A 80 -8.69 3.96 -11.37
C SER A 80 -7.34 4.33 -11.97
N VAL A 81 -6.80 3.46 -12.81
CA VAL A 81 -5.58 3.75 -13.58
C VAL A 81 -6.02 4.35 -14.91
N LEU A 82 -5.73 5.64 -15.11
CA LEU A 82 -5.99 6.33 -16.38
C LEU A 82 -4.78 6.13 -17.29
N GLY A 83 -5.02 5.57 -18.48
CA GLY A 83 -4.03 5.41 -19.55
C GLY A 83 -4.29 6.33 -20.71
#